data_AF-A0A2V5MDW3-F1
#
_entry.id   AF-A0A2V5MDW3-F1
#
_cell.length_a   1.000
_cell.length_b   1.000
_cell.length_c   1.000
_cell.angle_alpha   90.00
_cell.angle_beta   90.00
_cell.angle_gamma   90.00
#
_symmetry.space_group_name_H-M   'P 1'
#
loop_
_entity.id
_entity.type
_entity.pdbx_description
1 polymer ?
#
loop_
_entity_poly.entity_id
_entity_poly.type
_entity_poly.pdbx_seq_one_letter_code
_entity_poly.pdbx_strand_id
1 'polypeptide(L)' 'MRYALLVIPILSGALAAAEPHQPLFRTVDLNIGETQEVKVSDGTTTKVKLLDVMELRDSVRSAIRRARVKIEIN' A
#
# COMPACT_ATOMS: atom_id res chain seq x y z
N MET A 1 -40.34 43.24 -22.42
CA MET A 1 -39.06 43.80 -21.93
C MET A 1 -39.21 44.01 -20.43
N ARG A 2 -38.52 43.42 -19.46
CA ARG A 2 -37.45 42.42 -19.36
C ARG A 2 -37.33 42.19 -17.84
N TYR A 3 -37.93 41.14 -17.26
CA TYR A 3 -37.73 40.82 -15.84
C TYR A 3 -36.39 40.09 -15.71
N ALA A 4 -35.43 40.76 -15.08
CA ALA A 4 -34.10 40.22 -14.82
C ALA A 4 -34.18 39.18 -13.69
N LEU A 5 -33.98 37.92 -14.03
CA LEU A 5 -33.88 36.82 -13.08
C LEU A 5 -32.47 36.84 -12.47
N LEU A 6 -32.36 37.17 -11.18
CA LEU A 6 -31.12 37.15 -10.42
C LEU A 6 -30.77 35.69 -10.07
N VAL A 7 -29.74 35.14 -10.74
CA VAL A 7 -29.21 33.81 -10.45
C VAL A 7 -28.13 33.94 -9.38
N ILE A 8 -28.41 33.42 -8.17
CA ILE A 8 -27.42 33.32 -7.09
C ILE A 8 -26.61 32.04 -7.35
N PRO A 9 -25.28 32.10 -7.55
CA PRO A 9 -24.48 30.88 -7.62
C PRO A 9 -24.38 30.29 -6.22
N ILE A 10 -24.93 29.09 -6.04
CA ILE A 10 -24.73 28.29 -4.83
C ILE A 10 -23.25 27.92 -4.80
N LEU A 11 -22.53 28.53 -3.86
CA LEU A 11 -21.14 28.21 -3.57
C LEU A 11 -21.12 26.82 -2.91
N SER A 12 -20.99 25.76 -3.71
CA SER A 12 -20.74 24.41 -3.21
C SER A 12 -19.36 24.36 -2.55
N GLY A 13 -19.32 24.64 -1.26
CA GLY A 13 -18.19 24.29 -0.42
C GLY A 13 -18.09 22.77 -0.37
N ALA A 14 -17.16 22.21 -1.14
CA ALA A 14 -16.79 20.81 -1.00
C ALA A 14 -16.28 20.62 0.43
N LEU A 15 -17.08 19.95 1.26
CA LEU A 15 -16.66 19.50 2.58
C LEU A 15 -15.49 18.55 2.33
N ALA A 16 -14.27 19.02 2.57
CA ALA A 16 -13.07 18.21 2.41
C ALA A 16 -13.17 17.05 3.41
N ALA A 17 -13.52 15.88 2.91
CA ALA A 17 -13.47 14.66 3.68
C ALA A 17 -12.03 14.47 4.15
N ALA A 18 -11.84 14.28 5.46
CA ALA A 18 -10.53 13.99 6.00
C ALA A 18 -9.97 12.73 5.32
N GLU A 19 -8.78 12.84 4.74
CA GLU A 19 -8.11 11.71 4.09
C GLU A 19 -8.00 10.55 5.10
N PRO A 20 -8.41 9.33 4.71
CA PRO A 20 -8.27 8.17 5.59
C PRO A 20 -6.79 7.98 5.94
N HIS A 21 -6.51 7.78 7.24
CA HIS A 21 -5.15 7.54 7.70
C HIS A 21 -4.63 6.27 7.05
N GLN A 22 -3.54 6.39 6.29
CA GLN A 22 -2.91 5.23 5.67
C GLN A 22 -2.16 4.41 6.71
N PRO A 23 -2.15 3.07 6.62
CA PRO A 23 -1.38 2.22 7.52
C PRO A 23 0.12 2.52 7.37
N LEU A 24 0.89 2.27 8.43
CA LEU A 24 2.35 2.42 8.40
C LEU A 24 3.04 1.38 7.52
N PHE A 25 2.47 0.18 7.45
CA PHE A 25 3.01 -0.87 6.58
C PHE A 25 2.52 -0.71 5.13
N ARG A 26 3.31 -1.27 4.22
CA ARG A 26 2.98 -1.43 2.81
C ARG A 26 3.05 -2.92 2.48
N THR A 27 2.10 -3.40 1.68
CA THR A 27 2.07 -4.77 1.21
C THR A 27 2.47 -4.79 -0.26
N VAL A 28 3.40 -5.69 -0.59
CA VAL A 28 3.82 -5.95 -1.96
C VAL A 28 3.95 -7.45 -2.15
N ASP A 29 3.52 -7.93 -3.31
CA ASP A 29 3.65 -9.32 -3.71
C ASP A 29 4.88 -9.46 -4.60
N LEU A 30 5.80 -10.34 -4.22
CA LEU A 30 7.07 -10.56 -4.90
C LEU A 30 7.31 -12.04 -5.11
N ASN A 31 7.83 -12.40 -6.28
CA ASN A 31 8.46 -13.70 -6.51
C ASN A 31 9.92 -13.69 -6.03
N ILE A 32 10.48 -14.87 -5.76
CA ILE A 32 11.90 -14.97 -5.37
C ILE A 32 12.77 -14.43 -6.51
N GLY A 33 13.65 -13.46 -6.19
CA GLY A 33 14.47 -12.72 -7.13
C GLY A 33 13.87 -11.40 -7.63
N GLU A 34 12.57 -11.18 -7.43
CA GLU A 34 11.86 -9.99 -7.87
C GLU A 34 12.20 -8.78 -6.99
N THR A 35 12.24 -7.61 -7.63
CA THR A 35 12.51 -6.32 -6.97
C THR A 35 11.40 -5.34 -7.31
N GLN A 36 10.89 -4.63 -6.30
CA GLN A 36 9.89 -3.59 -6.48
C GLN A 36 10.24 -2.33 -5.68
N GLU A 37 9.92 -1.18 -6.26
CA GLU A 37 9.99 0.12 -5.58
C GLU A 37 8.73 0.36 -4.75
N VAL A 38 8.91 0.66 -3.47
CA VAL A 38 7.81 0.85 -2.51
C VAL A 38 7.96 2.21 -1.84
N LYS A 39 6.88 2.99 -1.86
CA LYS A 39 6.78 4.25 -1.12
C LYS A 39 6.34 3.98 0.32
N VAL A 40 7.29 4.11 1.24
CA VAL A 40 7.09 3.88 2.68
C VAL A 40 6.26 5.01 3.29
N SER A 41 5.70 4.79 4.50
CA SER A 41 4.87 5.78 5.23
C SER A 41 5.50 7.16 5.31
N ASP A 42 6.82 7.22 5.39
CA ASP A 42 7.58 8.45 5.60
C ASP A 42 7.82 9.22 4.28
N GLY A 43 7.21 8.75 3.18
CA GLY A 43 7.29 9.36 1.86
C GLY A 43 8.51 8.95 1.04
N THR A 44 9.49 8.29 1.66
CA THR A 44 10.70 7.76 0.99
C THR A 44 10.37 6.56 0.12
N THR A 45 10.96 6.49 -1.07
CA THR A 45 10.90 5.32 -1.95
C THR A 45 12.11 4.43 -1.69
N THR A 46 11.88 3.15 -1.41
CA THR A 46 12.92 2.15 -1.19
C THR A 46 12.73 0.98 -2.15
N LYS A 47 13.83 0.32 -2.51
CA LYS A 47 13.80 -0.91 -3.31
C LYS A 47 13.80 -2.12 -2.40
N VAL A 48 12.79 -2.96 -2.54
CA VAL A 48 12.68 -4.23 -1.81
C VAL A 48 12.88 -5.37 -2.79
N LYS A 49 13.80 -6.28 -2.47
CA LYS A 49 14.03 -7.50 -3.23
C LYS A 49 13.83 -8.72 -2.37
N LEU A 50 13.03 -9.68 -2.86
CA LEU A 50 12.88 -10.98 -2.21
C LEU A 50 14.05 -11.89 -2.59
N LEU A 51 14.88 -12.25 -1.62
CA LEU A 51 16.07 -13.09 -1.88
C LEU A 51 15.76 -14.58 -1.71
N ASP A 52 15.03 -14.95 -0.66
CA ASP A 52 14.76 -16.35 -0.35
C ASP A 52 13.55 -16.51 0.58
N VAL A 53 12.88 -17.66 0.48
CA VAL A 53 11.80 -18.09 1.37
C VAL A 53 12.10 -19.51 1.84
N MET A 54 12.44 -19.65 3.12
CA MET A 54 12.72 -20.93 3.75
C MET A 54 11.54 -21.37 4.61
N GLU A 55 11.03 -22.57 4.37
CA GLU A 55 9.97 -23.17 5.17
C GLU A 55 10.48 -24.42 5.88
N LEU A 56 10.19 -24.54 7.17
CA LEU A 56 10.35 -25.78 7.92
C LEU A 56 8.99 -26.46 8.02
N ARG A 57 8.86 -27.62 7.40
CA ARG A 57 7.63 -28.41 7.38
C ARG A 57 7.76 -29.63 8.30
N ASP A 58 6.66 -30.05 8.92
CA ASP A 58 6.66 -31.29 9.70
C ASP A 58 6.63 -32.54 8.80
N SER A 59 7.18 -33.65 9.28
CA SER A 59 7.33 -34.88 8.49
C SER A 59 6.05 -35.69 8.34
N VAL A 60 5.02 -35.44 9.15
CA VAL A 60 3.82 -36.28 9.22
C VAL A 60 2.78 -35.81 8.21
N ARG A 61 2.55 -34.49 8.15
CA ARG A 61 1.53 -33.86 7.32
C ARG A 61 2.05 -32.70 6.48
N SER A 62 3.37 -32.51 6.41
CA SER A 62 4.01 -31.46 5.60
C SER A 62 3.53 -30.04 5.92
N ALA A 63 3.01 -29.81 7.13
CA ALA A 63 2.52 -28.49 7.52
C ALA A 63 3.68 -27.57 7.90
N ILE A 64 3.58 -26.30 7.52
CA ILE A 64 4.60 -25.29 7.81
C ILE A 64 4.60 -25.00 9.32
N ARG A 65 5.76 -25.18 9.94
CA ARG A 65 6.01 -24.88 11.36
C ARG A 65 6.79 -23.58 11.55
N ARG A 66 7.52 -23.17 10.52
CA ARG A 66 8.24 -21.90 10.49
C ARG A 66 8.47 -21.46 9.06
N ALA A 67 8.20 -20.21 8.76
CA ALA A 67 8.62 -19.54 7.53
C ALA A 67 9.63 -18.46 7.89
N ARG A 68 10.75 -18.40 7.17
CA ARG A 68 11.75 -17.34 7.26
C ARG A 68 11.93 -16.76 5.87
N VAL A 69 11.87 -15.44 5.78
CA VAL A 69 12.02 -14.70 4.52
C VAL A 69 13.30 -13.89 4.61
N LYS A 70 14.13 -13.95 3.57
CA LYS A 70 15.31 -13.12 3.42
C LYS A 70 15.01 -12.05 2.38
N ILE A 71 15.12 -10.79 2.78
CA ILE A 71 14.92 -9.63 1.90
C ILE A 71 16.16 -8.74 1.90
N GLU A 72 16.34 -8.02 0.80
CA GLU A 72 17.27 -6.90 0.67
C GLU A 72 16.46 -5.61 0.56
N ILE A 73 16.93 -4.56 1.24
CA ILE A 73 16.31 -3.24 1.27
C ILE A 73 17.40 -2.23 0.90
N ASN A 74 17.16 -1.44 -0.16
CA ASN A 74 18.04 -0.37 -0.61
C ASN A 74 17.30 0.98 -0.68
#